data_AF-A0A1B7MH42-F1
#
_entry.id   AF-A0A1B7MH42-F1
#
_cell.length_a   1.000
_cell.length_b   1.000
_cell.length_c   1.000
_cell.angle_alpha   90.00
_cell.angle_beta   90.00
_cell.angle_gamma   90.00
#
_symmetry.space_group_name_H-M   'P 1'
#
loop_
_entity.id
_entity.type
_entity.pdbx_description
1 polymer ?
#
loop_
_entity_poly.entity_id
_entity_poly.type
_entity_poly.pdbx_seq_one_letter_code
_entity_poly.pdbx_strand_id
1 'polypeptide(L)'
;MGWKSHEEIEKDSLIFMKLNHALLGLYAWEFIVSLDFDWAVLTGKKKFRWPLIIYFAGRYLLLFAMIGITLTLDTPSEINCQALCAFNQLAGDAAVRLASINLALRTIAIWLHNKRVIVLLVLMVVWHWSLMLRGMLLTAIWVPGVGCQITNSNTTILAVMFIYSMCFDFVVMCLSAYKLVPAQRGTKGTHTKFIGMLFTDGLIYFLTAYV
;
A
#
# COMPACT_ATOMS: atom_id res chain seq x y z
N MET A 1 13.39 9.03 -30.17
CA MET A 1 12.10 8.65 -29.56
C MET A 1 11.86 9.59 -28.41
N GLY A 2 10.89 10.48 -28.55
CA GLY A 2 10.58 11.47 -27.51
C GLY A 2 9.51 10.92 -26.59
N TRP A 3 9.87 10.47 -25.39
CA TRP A 3 8.97 10.01 -24.32
C TRP A 3 7.96 11.08 -23.81
N LYS A 4 7.91 12.23 -24.47
CA LYS A 4 7.04 13.37 -24.15
C LYS A 4 6.14 13.75 -25.33
N SER A 5 6.11 12.98 -26.42
CA SER A 5 5.17 13.24 -27.51
C SER A 5 3.74 12.94 -27.07
N HIS A 6 2.78 13.74 -27.55
CA HIS A 6 1.37 13.61 -27.19
C HIS A 6 0.82 12.21 -27.49
N GLU A 7 1.23 11.63 -28.61
CA GLU A 7 0.82 10.29 -29.05
C GLU A 7 1.30 9.18 -28.08
N GLU A 8 2.49 9.33 -27.48
CA GLU A 8 3.00 8.34 -26.53
C GLU A 8 2.31 8.47 -25.17
N ILE A 9 2.00 9.70 -24.73
CA ILE A 9 1.25 9.94 -23.48
C ILE A 9 -0.17 9.37 -23.58
N GLU A 10 -0.82 9.49 -24.74
CA GLU A 10 -2.14 8.89 -24.98
C GLU A 10 -2.10 7.36 -24.97
N LYS A 11 -1.09 6.76 -25.62
CA LYS A 11 -0.89 5.30 -25.57
C LYS A 11 -0.66 4.82 -24.13
N ASP A 12 0.20 5.50 -23.38
CA ASP A 12 0.50 5.17 -21.98
C ASP A 12 -0.75 5.28 -21.10
N SER A 13 -1.56 6.32 -21.28
CA SER A 13 -2.82 6.50 -20.55
C SER A 13 -3.81 5.36 -20.82
N LEU A 14 -3.95 4.94 -22.08
CA LEU A 14 -4.82 3.83 -22.45
C LEU A 14 -4.33 2.49 -21.90
N ILE A 15 -3.01 2.24 -21.92
CA ILE A 15 -2.41 1.04 -21.34
C ILE A 15 -2.63 1.04 -19.82
N PHE A 16 -2.38 2.17 -19.15
CA PHE A 16 -2.60 2.34 -17.72
C PHE A 16 -4.05 2.08 -17.33
N MET A 17 -5.01 2.63 -18.07
CA MET A 17 -6.43 2.41 -17.84
C MET A 17 -6.81 0.93 -17.94
N LYS A 18 -6.34 0.22 -18.98
CA LYS A 18 -6.60 -1.22 -19.14
C LYS A 18 -5.97 -2.04 -18.02
N LEU A 19 -4.75 -1.69 -17.62
CA LEU A 19 -4.06 -2.33 -16.50
C LEU A 19 -4.83 -2.10 -15.19
N ASN A 20 -5.28 -0.87 -14.92
CA ASN A 20 -6.05 -0.54 -13.73
C ASN A 20 -7.35 -1.35 -13.65
N HIS A 21 -8.06 -1.52 -14.77
CA HIS A 21 -9.25 -2.37 -14.82
C HIS A 21 -8.95 -3.85 -14.53
N ALA A 22 -7.87 -4.38 -15.10
CA ALA A 22 -7.44 -5.75 -14.82
C ALA A 22 -7.07 -5.96 -13.35
N LEU A 23 -6.31 -5.03 -12.77
CA LEU A 23 -5.92 -5.04 -11.36
C LEU A 23 -7.11 -4.88 -10.42
N LEU A 24 -8.06 -3.99 -10.75
CA LEU A 24 -9.31 -3.84 -10.01
C LEU A 24 -10.11 -5.14 -10.02
N GLY A 25 -10.23 -5.82 -11.17
CA GLY A 25 -10.92 -7.10 -11.27
C GLY A 25 -10.25 -8.19 -10.41
N LEU A 26 -8.92 -8.30 -10.47
CA LEU A 26 -8.15 -9.23 -9.64
C LEU A 26 -8.32 -8.92 -8.14
N TYR A 27 -8.22 -7.65 -7.77
CA TYR A 27 -8.38 -7.23 -6.38
C TYR A 27 -9.80 -7.43 -5.88
N ALA A 28 -10.81 -7.17 -6.70
CA ALA A 28 -12.21 -7.43 -6.37
C ALA A 28 -12.49 -8.92 -6.19
N TRP A 29 -11.89 -9.78 -7.02
CA TRP A 29 -11.95 -11.24 -6.84
C TRP A 29 -11.37 -11.67 -5.49
N GLU A 30 -10.12 -11.26 -5.21
CA GLU A 30 -9.46 -11.52 -3.92
C GLU A 30 -10.29 -10.98 -2.75
N PHE A 31 -10.87 -9.79 -2.90
CA PHE A 31 -11.73 -9.17 -1.90
C PHE A 31 -12.96 -10.03 -1.62
N ILE A 32 -13.66 -10.50 -2.66
CA ILE A 32 -14.86 -11.33 -2.51
C ILE A 32 -14.52 -12.66 -1.84
N VAL A 33 -13.45 -13.34 -2.26
CA VAL A 33 -13.04 -14.62 -1.67
C VAL A 33 -12.65 -14.46 -0.19
N SER A 34 -12.08 -13.31 0.18
CA SER A 34 -11.69 -13.04 1.57
C SER A 34 -12.81 -12.46 2.45
N LEU A 35 -13.99 -12.17 1.90
CA LEU A 35 -15.15 -11.67 2.67
C LEU A 35 -15.63 -12.67 3.73
N ASP A 36 -15.48 -13.97 3.51
CA ASP A 36 -15.86 -14.99 4.50
C ASP A 36 -15.11 -14.80 5.83
N PHE A 37 -13.83 -14.43 5.75
CA PHE A 37 -13.02 -14.12 6.93
C PHE A 37 -13.52 -12.85 7.62
N ASP A 38 -13.83 -11.82 6.86
CA ASP A 38 -14.28 -10.53 7.36
C ASP A 38 -15.63 -10.67 8.06
N TRP A 39 -16.55 -11.41 7.43
CA TRP A 39 -17.86 -11.74 7.98
C TRP A 39 -17.73 -12.58 9.24
N ALA A 40 -16.80 -13.54 9.30
CA ALA A 40 -16.53 -14.32 10.50
C ALA A 40 -15.97 -13.46 11.66
N VAL A 41 -15.23 -12.40 11.37
CA VAL A 41 -14.79 -11.43 12.39
C VAL A 41 -15.94 -10.54 12.84
N LEU A 42 -16.73 -10.02 11.91
CA LEU A 42 -17.85 -9.11 12.20
C LEU A 42 -18.97 -9.81 12.98
N THR A 43 -19.27 -11.07 12.65
CA THR A 43 -20.24 -11.92 13.36
C THR A 43 -19.73 -12.43 14.72
N GLY A 44 -18.53 -12.02 15.15
CA GLY A 44 -17.96 -12.41 16.44
C GLY A 44 -17.49 -13.86 16.53
N LYS A 45 -17.54 -14.62 15.42
CA LYS A 45 -17.04 -16.01 15.37
C LYS A 45 -15.52 -16.08 15.56
N LYS A 46 -14.79 -14.99 15.31
CA LYS A 46 -13.37 -14.83 15.64
C LYS A 46 -13.12 -13.73 16.67
N LYS A 47 -12.16 -13.95 17.57
CA LYS A 47 -11.73 -12.96 18.58
C LYS A 47 -11.25 -11.68 17.90
N PHE A 48 -11.95 -10.58 18.14
CA PHE A 48 -11.54 -9.26 17.70
C PHE A 48 -10.22 -8.86 18.35
N ARG A 49 -9.28 -8.38 17.53
CA ARG A 49 -8.01 -7.81 17.99
C ARG A 49 -7.87 -6.42 17.39
N TRP A 50 -7.45 -5.45 18.18
CA TRP A 50 -7.28 -4.05 17.73
C TRP A 50 -6.50 -3.88 16.40
N PRO A 51 -5.42 -4.66 16.12
CA PRO A 51 -4.71 -4.62 14.83
C PRO A 51 -5.57 -4.94 13.60
N LEU A 52 -6.68 -5.68 13.74
CA LEU A 52 -7.56 -5.99 12.61
C LEU A 52 -8.24 -4.73 12.07
N ILE A 53 -8.48 -3.71 12.90
CA ILE A 53 -9.09 -2.44 12.46
C ILE A 53 -8.20 -1.80 11.38
N ILE A 54 -6.89 -1.77 11.60
CA ILE A 54 -5.90 -1.21 10.68
C ILE A 54 -5.85 -2.02 9.39
N TYR A 55 -5.91 -3.34 9.49
CA TYR A 55 -5.99 -4.24 8.33
C TYR A 55 -7.24 -3.95 7.48
N PHE A 56 -8.42 -3.87 8.10
CA PHE A 56 -9.66 -3.57 7.40
C PHE A 56 -9.62 -2.17 6.78
N ALA A 57 -9.20 -1.16 7.53
CA ALA A 57 -9.08 0.20 7.03
C ALA A 57 -8.24 0.27 5.75
N GLY A 58 -7.06 -0.37 5.73
CA GLY A 58 -6.20 -0.41 4.55
C GLY A 58 -6.86 -1.12 3.37
N ARG A 59 -7.54 -2.24 3.62
CA ARG A 59 -8.23 -3.02 2.59
C ARG A 59 -9.39 -2.28 1.94
N TYR A 60 -10.27 -1.66 2.74
CA TYR A 60 -11.38 -0.88 2.20
C TYR A 60 -10.89 0.40 1.51
N LEU A 61 -9.89 1.09 2.07
CA LEU A 61 -9.31 2.28 1.42
C LEU A 61 -8.68 1.96 0.07
N LEU A 62 -7.98 0.83 -0.06
CA LEU A 62 -7.41 0.41 -1.34
C LEU A 62 -8.50 0.11 -2.39
N LEU A 63 -9.58 -0.56 -1.98
CA LEU A 63 -10.73 -0.80 -2.86
C LEU A 63 -11.32 0.52 -3.38
N PHE A 64 -11.58 1.47 -2.48
CA PHE A 64 -12.11 2.78 -2.86
C PHE A 64 -11.14 3.60 -3.71
N ALA A 65 -9.84 3.49 -3.48
CA ALA A 65 -8.82 4.12 -4.31
C ALA A 65 -8.84 3.54 -5.73
N MET A 66 -8.84 2.21 -5.89
CA MET A 66 -8.88 1.57 -7.22
C MET A 66 -10.14 1.96 -8.01
N ILE A 67 -11.31 2.01 -7.34
CA ILE A 67 -12.55 2.50 -7.95
C ILE A 67 -12.43 3.98 -8.34
N GLY A 68 -11.87 4.81 -7.44
CA GLY A 68 -11.64 6.23 -7.69
C GLY A 68 -10.72 6.49 -8.89
N ILE A 69 -9.67 5.68 -9.09
CA ILE A 69 -8.79 5.75 -10.27
C ILE A 69 -9.58 5.43 -11.53
N THR A 70 -10.39 4.37 -11.53
CA THR A 70 -11.23 4.04 -12.68
C THR A 70 -12.17 5.18 -13.02
N LEU A 71 -12.82 5.78 -12.02
CA LEU A 71 -13.68 6.95 -12.24
C LEU A 71 -12.90 8.16 -12.78
N THR A 72 -11.66 8.35 -12.34
CA THR A 72 -10.79 9.44 -12.81
C THR A 72 -10.46 9.30 -14.32
N LEU A 73 -10.36 8.07 -14.80
CA LEU A 73 -9.95 7.74 -16.17
C LEU A 73 -11.14 7.57 -17.15
N ASP A 74 -12.27 7.06 -16.67
CA ASP A 74 -13.38 6.60 -17.53
C ASP A 74 -14.64 7.50 -17.48
N THR A 75 -14.64 8.55 -16.65
CA THR A 75 -15.83 9.42 -16.57
C THR A 75 -15.97 10.29 -17.83
N PRO A 76 -17.16 10.34 -18.46
CA PRO A 76 -17.43 11.19 -19.62
C PRO A 76 -17.98 12.58 -19.24
N SER A 77 -18.30 12.81 -17.96
CA SER A 77 -18.92 14.04 -17.45
C SER A 77 -18.00 14.83 -16.53
N GLU A 78 -18.17 16.16 -16.53
CA GLU A 78 -17.46 17.07 -15.64
C GLU A 78 -17.74 16.73 -14.16
N ILE A 79 -16.70 16.29 -13.47
CA ILE A 79 -16.68 16.06 -12.03
C ILE A 79 -15.62 16.94 -11.38
N ASN A 80 -15.69 17.08 -10.06
CA ASN A 80 -14.66 17.76 -9.28
C ASN A 80 -13.36 16.92 -9.26
N CYS A 81 -12.57 16.97 -10.34
CA CYS A 81 -11.27 16.26 -10.46
C CYS A 81 -10.39 16.50 -9.25
N GLN A 82 -10.36 17.74 -8.76
CA GLN A 82 -9.54 18.11 -7.61
C GLN A 82 -9.89 17.27 -6.38
N ALA A 83 -11.18 17.12 -6.07
CA ALA A 83 -11.63 16.35 -4.92
C ALA A 83 -11.39 14.84 -5.12
N LEU A 84 -11.67 14.32 -6.33
CA LEU A 84 -11.50 12.90 -6.63
C LEU A 84 -10.02 12.49 -6.62
N CYS A 85 -9.15 13.26 -7.28
CA CYS A 85 -7.71 13.02 -7.28
C CYS A 85 -7.10 13.19 -5.89
N ALA A 86 -7.53 14.20 -5.12
CA ALA A 86 -7.10 14.38 -3.73
C ALA A 86 -7.52 13.19 -2.85
N PHE A 87 -8.76 12.74 -2.96
CA PHE A 87 -9.24 11.55 -2.26
C PHE A 87 -8.44 10.31 -2.67
N ASN A 88 -8.23 10.10 -3.97
CA ASN A 88 -7.51 8.94 -4.48
C ASN A 88 -6.05 8.91 -4.01
N GLN A 89 -5.35 10.05 -4.07
CA GLN A 89 -3.98 10.15 -3.58
C GLN A 89 -3.92 9.88 -2.08
N LEU A 90 -4.84 10.46 -1.30
CA LEU A 90 -4.93 10.23 0.14
C LEU A 90 -5.21 8.76 0.47
N ALA A 91 -6.21 8.16 -0.17
CA ALA A 91 -6.66 6.79 0.07
C ALA A 91 -5.60 5.78 -0.36
N GLY A 92 -4.98 5.95 -1.53
CA GLY A 92 -3.92 5.10 -2.04
C GLY A 92 -2.69 5.13 -1.14
N ASP A 93 -2.20 6.33 -0.82
CA ASP A 93 -1.03 6.46 0.04
C ASP A 93 -1.32 5.98 1.48
N ALA A 94 -2.54 6.21 1.99
CA ALA A 94 -2.94 5.71 3.30
C ALA A 94 -3.04 4.18 3.32
N ALA A 95 -3.55 3.55 2.25
CA ALA A 95 -3.63 2.10 2.14
C ALA A 95 -2.23 1.46 2.20
N VAL A 96 -1.25 2.01 1.47
CA VAL A 96 0.15 1.57 1.52
C VAL A 96 0.70 1.68 2.94
N ARG A 97 0.55 2.85 3.58
CA ARG A 97 1.05 3.06 4.95
C ARG A 97 0.36 2.16 5.99
N LEU A 98 -0.94 1.91 5.86
CA LEU A 98 -1.66 0.99 6.73
C LEU A 98 -1.16 -0.45 6.59
N ALA A 99 -0.76 -0.87 5.38
CA ALA A 99 -0.12 -2.16 5.16
C ALA A 99 1.24 -2.24 5.88
N SER A 100 2.06 -1.19 5.80
CA SER A 100 3.34 -1.09 6.52
C SER A 100 3.14 -1.15 8.05
N ILE A 101 2.11 -0.48 8.58
CA ILE A 101 1.77 -0.56 10.01
C ILE A 101 1.33 -1.96 10.41
N ASN A 102 0.54 -2.64 9.58
CA ASN A 102 0.12 -4.02 9.84
C ASN A 102 1.34 -4.95 9.93
N LEU A 103 2.35 -4.76 9.08
CA LEU A 103 3.62 -5.48 9.14
C LEU A 103 4.40 -5.13 10.43
N ALA A 104 4.47 -3.85 10.79
CA ALA A 104 5.15 -3.39 12.01
C ALA A 104 4.49 -3.95 13.28
N LEU A 105 3.15 -4.01 13.34
CA LEU A 105 2.41 -4.59 14.47
C LEU A 105 2.73 -6.07 14.69
N ARG A 106 2.86 -6.85 13.60
CA ARG A 106 3.32 -8.25 13.68
C ARG A 106 4.73 -8.33 14.26
N THR A 107 5.62 -7.42 13.86
CA THR A 107 6.99 -7.34 14.38
C THR A 107 7.01 -6.97 15.87
N ILE A 108 6.17 -6.01 16.30
CA ILE A 108 6.03 -5.61 17.70
C ILE A 108 5.58 -6.79 18.57
N ALA A 109 4.62 -7.59 18.10
CA ALA A 109 4.17 -8.78 18.80
C ALA A 109 5.30 -9.80 19.03
N ILE A 110 6.21 -9.96 18.06
CA ILE A 110 7.40 -10.82 18.18
C ILE A 110 8.43 -10.20 19.14
N TRP A 111 8.54 -8.87 19.17
CA TRP A 111 9.51 -8.11 19.97
C TRP A 111 8.99 -7.62 21.33
N LEU A 112 7.93 -8.24 21.87
CA LEU A 112 7.18 -7.79 23.06
C LEU A 112 8.02 -7.36 24.28
N HIS A 113 9.24 -7.90 24.45
CA HIS A 113 10.14 -7.56 25.56
C HIS A 113 11.02 -6.31 25.31
N ASN A 114 11.38 -5.99 24.06
CA ASN A 114 12.35 -4.92 23.79
C ASN A 114 11.68 -3.58 23.52
N LYS A 115 11.44 -2.81 24.59
CA LYS A 115 10.77 -1.49 24.52
C LYS A 115 11.43 -0.51 23.54
N ARG A 116 12.75 -0.60 23.31
CA ARG A 116 13.46 0.29 22.37
C ARG A 116 12.97 0.12 20.93
N VAL A 117 12.81 -1.13 20.48
CA VAL A 117 12.34 -1.43 19.12
C VAL A 117 10.90 -0.95 18.93
N ILE A 118 10.06 -1.15 19.94
CA ILE A 118 8.66 -0.73 19.90
C ILE A 118 8.57 0.79 19.81
N VAL A 119 9.32 1.53 20.64
CA VAL A 119 9.33 3.00 20.60
C VAL A 119 9.83 3.50 19.25
N LEU A 120 10.89 2.93 18.69
CA LEU A 120 11.41 3.29 17.37
C LEU A 120 10.33 3.10 16.28
N LEU A 121 9.67 1.93 16.25
CA LEU A 121 8.62 1.64 15.28
C LEU A 121 7.44 2.60 15.39
N VAL A 122 6.99 2.91 16.62
CA VAL A 122 5.88 3.85 16.84
C VAL A 122 6.24 5.26 16.37
N LEU A 123 7.44 5.75 16.68
CA LEU A 123 7.91 7.06 16.20
C LEU A 123 7.93 7.13 14.68
N MET A 124 8.40 6.07 14.02
CA MET A 124 8.48 5.98 12.57
C MET A 124 7.09 5.98 11.90
N VAL A 125 6.11 5.34 12.54
CA VAL A 125 4.71 5.37 12.10
C VAL A 125 4.11 6.77 12.25
N VAL A 126 4.30 7.44 13.39
CA VAL A 126 3.79 8.80 13.61
C VAL A 126 4.40 9.79 12.61
N TRP A 127 5.69 9.63 12.30
CA TRP A 127 6.37 10.42 11.28
C TRP A 127 5.75 10.22 9.89
N HIS A 128 5.43 8.98 9.52
CA HIS A 128 4.77 8.63 8.25
C HIS A 128 3.44 9.38 8.03
N TRP A 129 2.57 9.43 9.05
CA TRP A 129 1.29 10.15 8.95
C TRP A 129 1.46 11.67 8.91
N SER A 130 2.50 12.19 9.58
CA SER A 130 2.80 13.62 9.56
C SER A 130 3.27 14.09 8.18
N LEU A 131 4.08 13.27 7.50
CA LEU A 131 4.57 13.55 6.16
C LEU A 131 3.46 13.48 5.10
N MET A 132 2.58 12.50 5.22
CA MET A 132 1.36 12.36 4.41
C MET A 132 0.51 13.62 4.39
N LEU A 133 0.24 14.23 5.55
CA LEU A 133 -0.60 15.42 5.64
C LEU A 133 0.01 16.63 4.92
N ARG A 134 1.34 16.70 4.79
CA ARG A 134 2.04 17.75 4.03
C ARG A 134 2.09 17.46 2.52
N GLY A 135 1.94 16.19 2.12
CA GLY A 135 2.04 15.74 0.74
C GLY A 135 0.81 15.99 -0.13
N MET A 136 -0.33 16.40 0.45
CA MET A 136 -1.63 16.54 -0.24
C MET A 136 -1.71 17.72 -1.24
N LEU A 137 -0.60 18.42 -1.51
CA LEU A 137 -0.60 19.55 -2.44
C LEU A 137 -0.56 19.06 -3.90
N LEU A 138 -1.73 18.69 -4.43
CA LEU A 138 -1.94 18.38 -5.84
C LEU A 138 -3.00 19.31 -6.44
N THR A 139 -2.83 19.65 -7.72
CA THR A 139 -3.87 20.32 -8.52
C THR A 139 -4.20 19.47 -9.73
N ALA A 140 -5.50 19.23 -9.96
CA ALA A 140 -6.01 18.49 -11.09
C ALA A 140 -7.05 19.31 -11.86
N ILE A 141 -6.99 19.26 -13.19
CA ILE A 141 -7.97 19.89 -14.09
C ILE A 141 -8.69 18.83 -14.91
N TRP A 142 -9.91 19.15 -15.31
CA TRP A 142 -10.67 18.36 -16.29
C TRP A 142 -10.21 18.72 -17.70
N VAL A 143 -9.85 17.74 -18.52
CA VAL A 143 -9.51 17.94 -19.93
C VAL A 143 -10.50 17.16 -20.80
N PRO A 144 -11.25 17.85 -21.69
CA PRO A 144 -12.24 17.21 -22.55
C PRO A 144 -11.62 16.10 -23.41
N GLY A 145 -12.23 14.91 -23.41
CA GLY A 145 -11.81 13.77 -24.23
C GLY A 145 -10.71 12.88 -23.63
N VAL A 146 -10.06 13.30 -22.54
CA VAL A 146 -9.01 12.50 -21.85
C VAL A 146 -9.28 12.28 -20.35
N GLY A 147 -10.17 13.07 -19.73
CA GLY A 147 -10.58 12.91 -18.32
C GLY A 147 -9.83 13.85 -17.35
N CYS A 148 -9.68 13.42 -16.10
CA CYS A 148 -9.01 14.21 -15.06
C CYS A 148 -7.49 14.04 -15.12
N GLN A 149 -6.76 15.16 -15.26
CA GLN A 149 -5.29 15.17 -15.31
C GLN A 149 -4.70 15.99 -14.16
N ILE A 150 -3.64 15.44 -13.53
CA ILE A 150 -2.85 16.14 -12.51
C ILE A 150 -1.91 17.12 -13.22
N THR A 151 -2.07 18.42 -12.95
CA THR A 151 -1.27 19.50 -13.57
C THR A 151 -0.10 19.92 -12.71
N ASN A 152 -0.26 19.87 -11.39
CA ASN A 152 0.79 20.19 -10.45
C ASN A 152 0.78 19.16 -9.33
N SER A 153 1.93 18.55 -9.09
CA SER A 153 2.18 17.73 -7.93
C SER A 153 3.64 17.86 -7.56
N ASN A 154 3.92 17.84 -6.25
CA ASN A 154 5.29 17.85 -5.78
C ASN A 154 5.84 16.41 -5.82
N THR A 155 6.26 15.99 -7.01
CA THR A 155 6.81 14.65 -7.26
C THR A 155 8.02 14.34 -6.38
N THR A 156 8.78 15.36 -5.94
CA THR A 156 9.88 15.20 -4.99
C THR A 156 9.37 14.72 -3.62
N ILE A 157 8.30 15.32 -3.10
CA ILE A 157 7.70 14.91 -1.82
C ILE A 157 7.13 13.49 -1.95
N LEU A 158 6.46 13.17 -3.06
CA LEU A 158 5.93 11.84 -3.33
C LEU A 158 7.05 10.77 -3.36
N ALA A 159 8.14 11.05 -4.08
CA ALA A 159 9.29 10.16 -4.16
C ALA A 159 9.94 9.94 -2.79
N VAL A 160 10.13 11.01 -2.01
CA VAL A 160 10.66 10.91 -0.64
C VAL A 160 9.76 10.06 0.25
N MET A 161 8.43 10.23 0.18
CA MET A 161 7.47 9.41 0.92
C MET A 161 7.57 7.93 0.54
N PHE A 162 7.65 7.62 -0.76
CA PHE A 162 7.74 6.26 -1.25
C PHE A 162 9.05 5.57 -0.83
N ILE A 163 10.19 6.22 -1.04
CA ILE A 163 11.51 5.72 -0.64
C ILE A 163 11.55 5.47 0.86
N TYR A 164 11.04 6.41 1.65
CA TYR A 164 10.99 6.27 3.10
C TYR A 164 10.12 5.09 3.55
N SER A 165 8.95 4.87 2.94
CA SER A 165 8.09 3.72 3.22
C SER A 165 8.78 2.40 2.89
N MET A 166 9.47 2.33 1.75
CA MET A 166 10.24 1.14 1.36
C MET A 166 11.36 0.84 2.36
N CYS A 167 12.12 1.86 2.79
CA CYS A 167 13.16 1.69 3.80
C CYS A 167 12.58 1.23 5.15
N PHE A 168 11.42 1.76 5.55
CA PHE A 168 10.73 1.34 6.75
C PHE A 168 10.33 -0.14 6.69
N ASP A 169 9.65 -0.55 5.62
CA ASP A 169 9.20 -1.93 5.44
C ASP A 169 10.40 -2.88 5.41
N PHE A 170 11.50 -2.49 4.78
CA PHE A 170 12.76 -3.23 4.80
C PHE A 170 13.31 -3.42 6.22
N VAL A 171 13.41 -2.34 7.01
CA VAL A 171 13.89 -2.42 8.40
C VAL A 171 12.98 -3.32 9.24
N VAL A 172 11.66 -3.20 9.10
CA VAL A 172 10.67 -4.02 9.80
C VAL A 172 10.83 -5.50 9.41
N MET A 173 11.00 -5.78 8.12
CA MET A 173 11.23 -7.13 7.60
C MET A 173 12.53 -7.72 8.16
N CYS A 174 13.64 -6.97 8.17
CA CYS A 174 14.91 -7.40 8.75
C CYS A 174 14.80 -7.69 10.25
N LEU A 175 14.13 -6.82 11.01
CA LEU A 175 13.91 -7.01 12.45
C LEU A 175 13.06 -8.25 12.75
N SER A 176 12.04 -8.50 11.93
CA SER A 176 11.26 -9.73 11.99
C SER A 176 12.13 -10.96 11.69
N ALA A 177 12.89 -10.94 10.59
CA ALA A 177 13.77 -12.04 10.19
C ALA A 177 14.81 -12.38 11.26
N TYR A 178 15.49 -11.36 11.79
CA TYR A 178 16.55 -11.54 12.79
C TYR A 178 16.07 -12.28 14.04
N LYS A 179 14.81 -12.07 14.45
CA LYS A 179 14.25 -12.72 15.64
C LYS A 179 13.55 -14.05 15.34
N LEU A 180 12.98 -14.21 14.15
CA LEU A 180 12.32 -15.45 13.72
C LEU A 180 13.33 -16.54 13.35
N VAL A 181 14.43 -16.23 12.67
CA VAL A 181 15.41 -17.24 12.20
C VAL A 181 16.02 -18.06 13.35
N PRO A 182 16.46 -17.47 14.49
CA PRO A 182 16.97 -18.23 15.63
C PRO A 182 15.87 -19.01 16.36
N ALA A 183 14.67 -18.44 16.50
CA ALA A 183 13.52 -19.11 17.14
C ALA A 183 13.04 -20.32 16.33
N GLN A 184 13.18 -20.29 15.01
CA GLN A 184 12.83 -21.38 14.11
C GLN A 184 13.87 -22.51 14.07
N ARG A 185 15.16 -22.20 14.34
CA ARG A 185 16.24 -23.20 14.36
C ARG A 185 16.11 -24.20 15.52
N GLY A 186 15.32 -23.89 16.55
CA GLY A 186 15.01 -24.77 17.67
C GLY A 186 13.83 -25.73 17.45
N THR A 187 12.96 -25.49 16.46
CA THR A 187 11.70 -26.23 16.30
C THR A 187 11.64 -26.92 14.92
N LYS A 188 12.02 -28.20 14.88
CA LYS A 188 11.99 -29.04 13.66
C LYS A 188 10.54 -29.23 13.19
N GLY A 189 10.12 -28.55 12.12
CA GLY A 189 8.83 -28.81 11.48
C GLY A 189 8.66 -28.09 10.15
N THR A 190 8.10 -28.80 9.16
CA THR A 190 7.93 -28.47 7.72
C THR A 190 7.42 -27.06 7.41
N HIS A 191 6.74 -26.42 8.36
CA HIS A 191 6.26 -25.02 8.30
C HIS A 191 7.39 -23.97 8.26
N THR A 192 8.61 -24.31 8.69
CA THR A 192 9.78 -23.40 8.71
C THR A 192 10.42 -23.21 7.33
N LYS A 193 10.38 -24.20 6.45
CA LYS A 193 10.91 -24.07 5.08
C LYS A 193 10.13 -23.05 4.26
N PHE A 194 8.81 -23.04 4.37
CA PHE A 194 7.95 -22.13 3.61
C PHE A 194 8.18 -20.66 4.00
N ILE A 195 8.34 -20.39 5.30
CA ILE A 195 8.64 -19.03 5.79
C ILE A 195 10.06 -18.59 5.41
N GLY A 196 11.05 -19.47 5.52
CA GLY A 196 12.43 -19.17 5.08
C GLY A 196 12.54 -18.89 3.57
N MET A 197 11.75 -19.61 2.76
CA MET A 197 11.71 -19.42 1.31
C MET A 197 11.02 -18.11 0.93
N LEU A 198 9.88 -17.78 1.56
CA LEU A 198 9.20 -16.49 1.38
C LEU A 198 10.10 -15.30 1.79
N PHE A 199 10.93 -15.45 2.82
CA PHE A 199 11.89 -14.42 3.23
C PHE A 199 13.06 -14.26 2.27
N THR A 200 13.53 -15.35 1.66
CA THR A 200 14.58 -15.30 0.64
C THR A 200 14.03 -14.64 -0.62
N ASP A 201 12.84 -15.03 -1.05
CA ASP A 201 12.17 -14.44 -2.22
C ASP A 201 11.78 -12.97 -1.97
N GLY A 202 11.35 -12.62 -0.75
CA GLY A 202 11.07 -11.23 -0.36
C GLY A 202 12.34 -10.36 -0.33
N LEU A 203 13.45 -10.88 0.18
CA LEU A 203 14.74 -10.16 0.19
C LEU A 203 15.28 -9.98 -1.24
N ILE A 204 15.16 -11.00 -2.08
CA ILE A 204 15.53 -10.93 -3.50
C ILE A 204 14.67 -9.90 -4.23
N TYR A 205 13.35 -9.89 -4.00
CA TYR A 205 12.43 -8.91 -4.58
C TYR A 205 12.77 -7.48 -4.15
N PHE A 206 13.11 -7.26 -2.88
CA PHE A 206 13.53 -5.93 -2.39
C PHE A 206 14.87 -5.47 -2.99
N LEU A 207 15.82 -6.39 -3.20
CA LEU A 207 17.10 -6.07 -3.84
C LEU A 207 16.95 -5.80 -5.35
N THR A 208 16.06 -6.50 -6.04
CA THR A 208 15.79 -6.25 -7.47
C THR A 208 14.92 -5.03 -7.69
N ALA A 209 14.01 -4.68 -6.78
CA ALA A 209 13.19 -3.47 -6.88
C ALA A 209 13.97 -2.16 -6.60
N TYR A 210 15.18 -2.26 -6.04
CA TYR A 210 16.03 -1.11 -5.68
C TYR A 210 17.17 -0.83 -6.68
N VAL A 211 17.32 -1.65 -7.73
CA VAL A 211 18.29 -1.49 -8.85
C VAL A 211 17.63 -0.87 -10.06
#